data_AF-A0A7K2VMC9-F1
#
_entry.id   AF-A0A7K2VMC9-F1
#
_cell.length_a   1.000
_cell.length_b   1.000
_cell.length_c   1.000
_cell.angle_alpha   90.00
_cell.angle_beta   90.00
_cell.angle_gamma   90.00
#
_symmetry.space_group_name_H-M   'P 1'
#
loop_
_entity.id
_entity.type
_entity.pdbx_description
1 polymer ?
#
loop_
_entity_poly.entity_id
_entity_poly.type
_entity_poly.pdbx_seq_one_letter_code
_entity_poly.pdbx_strand_id
1 'polypeptide(L)'
;EPGRPEAVRDAVRTVAEQLSGGAAQTLDGDPDLLSDAALTGRPAEVMAAVEDRITRLAAEVFREDGFEETEARAAARQVSGFYLDWIAHLTASLHSSRPSWGGRVRHIRTPGHPGPQVWPGAGATENHVVDSGRNDLLRDPRTRELTLTLLGPPTA
;
A
#
# COMPACT_ATOMS: atom_id res chain seq x y z
N GLU A 1 2.50 4.76 5.82
CA GLU A 1 3.61 4.36 4.92
C GLU A 1 3.22 3.05 4.24
N PRO A 2 3.45 2.88 2.92
CA PRO A 2 3.25 1.61 2.24
C PRO A 2 4.04 0.48 2.92
N GLY A 3 3.54 -0.74 2.86
CA GLY A 3 4.19 -1.91 3.44
C GLY A 3 3.82 -2.25 4.89
N ARG A 4 2.79 -1.59 5.46
CA ARG A 4 2.32 -1.84 6.83
C ARG A 4 0.84 -2.25 6.87
N PRO A 5 0.44 -3.20 7.73
CA PRO A 5 -0.96 -3.59 7.91
C PRO A 5 -1.87 -2.41 8.27
N GLU A 6 -1.38 -1.46 9.08
CA GLU A 6 -2.13 -0.26 9.49
C GLU A 6 -2.51 0.59 8.28
N ALA A 7 -1.64 0.71 7.28
CA ALA A 7 -1.94 1.50 6.09
C ALA A 7 -3.11 0.93 5.29
N VAL A 8 -3.22 -0.42 5.21
CA VAL A 8 -4.36 -1.09 4.56
C VAL A 8 -5.64 -0.85 5.35
N ARG A 9 -5.60 -1.01 6.69
CA ARG A 9 -6.75 -0.76 7.57
C ARG A 9 -7.26 0.67 7.48
N ASP A 10 -6.34 1.63 7.53
CA ASP A 10 -6.66 3.05 7.47
C ASP A 10 -7.29 3.40 6.12
N ALA A 11 -6.72 2.92 5.01
CA ALA A 11 -7.30 3.13 3.68
C ALA A 11 -8.71 2.55 3.58
N VAL A 12 -8.90 1.31 4.02
CA VAL A 12 -10.20 0.63 3.99
C VAL A 12 -11.25 1.38 4.83
N ARG A 13 -10.87 1.84 6.04
CA ARG A 13 -11.73 2.64 6.92
C ARG A 13 -12.09 4.00 6.29
N THR A 14 -11.10 4.73 5.80
CA THR A 14 -11.33 6.03 5.15
C THR A 14 -12.26 5.91 3.95
N VAL A 15 -12.10 4.87 3.13
CA VAL A 15 -12.98 4.64 1.97
C VAL A 15 -14.41 4.34 2.40
N ALA A 16 -14.60 3.50 3.43
CA ALA A 16 -15.92 3.21 3.97
C ALA A 16 -16.60 4.47 4.54
N GLU A 17 -15.86 5.33 5.25
CA GLU A 17 -16.34 6.61 5.76
C GLU A 17 -16.72 7.57 4.61
N GLN A 18 -15.89 7.67 3.57
CA GLN A 18 -16.13 8.53 2.42
C GLN A 18 -17.35 8.11 1.60
N LEU A 19 -17.53 6.80 1.39
CA LEU A 19 -18.67 6.29 0.62
C LEU A 19 -19.97 6.41 1.39
N SER A 20 -19.98 6.15 2.69
CA SER A 20 -21.19 6.21 3.53
C SER A 20 -21.56 7.62 4.01
N GLY A 21 -20.84 8.67 3.60
CA GLY A 21 -21.07 10.03 4.07
C GLY A 21 -20.86 10.21 5.58
N GLY A 22 -20.00 9.38 6.20
CA GLY A 22 -19.76 9.38 7.64
C GLY A 22 -20.83 8.68 8.49
N ALA A 23 -21.86 8.08 7.87
CA ALA A 23 -22.86 7.27 8.56
C ALA A 23 -22.39 5.84 8.85
N ALA A 24 -21.15 5.48 8.48
CA ALA A 24 -20.58 4.14 8.56
C ALA A 24 -20.92 3.43 9.88
N GLN A 25 -21.92 2.54 9.80
CA GLN A 25 -21.74 1.23 10.38
C GLN A 25 -20.40 0.74 9.84
N THR A 26 -19.53 0.36 10.74
CA THR A 26 -18.19 -0.15 10.47
C THR A 26 -18.27 -1.23 9.38
N LEU A 27 -17.14 -1.74 8.89
CA LEU A 27 -17.13 -3.03 8.19
C LEU A 27 -17.46 -4.17 9.19
N ASP A 28 -18.56 -4.01 9.93
CA ASP A 28 -19.06 -4.81 11.01
C ASP A 28 -19.51 -6.13 10.41
N GLY A 29 -18.74 -7.15 10.74
CA GLY A 29 -19.02 -8.50 10.28
C GLY A 29 -17.83 -9.40 10.48
N ASP A 30 -16.61 -8.87 10.50
CA ASP A 30 -15.42 -9.68 10.80
C ASP A 30 -14.25 -8.82 11.32
N PRO A 31 -13.98 -8.80 12.63
CA PRO A 31 -12.81 -8.12 13.18
C PRO A 31 -11.48 -8.78 12.74
N ASP A 32 -11.52 -10.04 12.30
CA ASP A 32 -10.34 -10.78 11.89
C ASP A 32 -10.00 -10.59 10.40
N LEU A 33 -10.94 -10.04 9.60
CA LEU A 33 -10.75 -9.85 8.16
C LEU A 33 -9.49 -9.03 7.83
N LEU A 34 -9.28 -7.94 8.58
CA LEU A 34 -8.12 -7.05 8.41
C LEU A 34 -7.05 -7.30 9.48
N SER A 35 -7.07 -8.45 10.16
CA SER A 35 -6.00 -8.83 11.10
C SER A 35 -4.65 -8.94 10.37
N ASP A 36 -3.55 -8.75 11.09
CA ASP A 36 -2.20 -8.92 10.52
C ASP A 36 -2.03 -10.32 9.91
N ALA A 37 -2.60 -11.32 10.57
CA ALA A 37 -2.59 -12.71 10.14
C ALA A 37 -3.36 -12.90 8.83
N ALA A 38 -4.56 -12.31 8.69
CA ALA A 38 -5.36 -12.41 7.48
C ALA A 38 -4.70 -11.65 6.31
N LEU A 39 -4.26 -10.41 6.54
CA LEU A 39 -3.56 -9.60 5.55
C LEU A 39 -2.29 -10.28 5.07
N THR A 40 -1.59 -11.02 5.94
CA THR A 40 -0.37 -11.75 5.59
C THR A 40 -0.64 -13.10 4.91
N GLY A 41 -1.55 -13.88 5.46
CA GLY A 41 -1.71 -15.28 5.12
C GLY A 41 -2.71 -15.52 3.98
N ARG A 42 -3.68 -14.62 3.81
CA ARG A 42 -4.81 -14.80 2.88
C ARG A 42 -5.17 -13.48 2.15
N PRO A 43 -4.21 -12.75 1.55
CA PRO A 43 -4.47 -11.43 0.98
C PRO A 43 -5.54 -11.41 -0.12
N ALA A 44 -5.62 -12.46 -0.94
CA ALA A 44 -6.64 -12.55 -1.99
C ALA A 44 -8.06 -12.65 -1.39
N GLU A 45 -8.23 -13.44 -0.33
CA GLU A 45 -9.51 -13.55 0.39
C GLU A 45 -9.87 -12.23 1.06
N VAL A 46 -8.88 -11.54 1.64
CA VAL A 46 -9.08 -10.21 2.23
C VAL A 46 -9.53 -9.21 1.16
N MET A 47 -8.86 -9.17 0.02
CA MET A 47 -9.23 -8.25 -1.08
C MET A 47 -10.63 -8.52 -1.63
N ALA A 48 -11.00 -9.79 -1.81
CA ALA A 48 -12.35 -10.14 -2.28
C ALA A 48 -13.44 -9.71 -1.30
N ALA A 49 -13.21 -9.89 0.01
CA ALA A 49 -14.16 -9.47 1.04
C ALA A 49 -14.23 -7.94 1.18
N VAL A 50 -13.10 -7.24 1.04
CA VAL A 50 -13.05 -5.77 1.02
C VAL A 50 -13.79 -5.22 -0.21
N GLU A 51 -13.57 -5.79 -1.40
CA GLU A 51 -14.28 -5.43 -2.62
C GLU A 51 -15.79 -5.58 -2.47
N ASP A 52 -16.25 -6.74 -1.97
CA ASP A 52 -17.67 -6.99 -1.77
C ASP A 52 -18.30 -6.01 -0.78
N ARG A 53 -17.63 -5.73 0.35
CA ARG A 53 -18.15 -4.79 1.37
C ARG A 53 -18.18 -3.35 0.87
N ILE A 54 -17.10 -2.88 0.24
CA ILE A 54 -17.03 -1.52 -0.32
C ILE A 54 -18.09 -1.33 -1.42
N THR A 55 -18.22 -2.32 -2.31
CA THR A 55 -19.22 -2.29 -3.38
C THR A 55 -20.64 -2.26 -2.80
N ARG A 56 -20.91 -3.02 -1.74
CA ARG A 56 -22.22 -3.05 -1.08
C ARG A 56 -22.56 -1.70 -0.44
N LEU A 57 -21.62 -1.11 0.30
CA LEU A 57 -21.78 0.21 0.91
C LEU A 57 -22.04 1.29 -0.16
N ALA A 58 -21.26 1.29 -1.25
CA ALA A 58 -21.48 2.23 -2.34
C ALA A 58 -22.83 1.99 -3.05
N ALA A 59 -23.26 0.74 -3.22
CA ALA A 59 -24.54 0.41 -3.85
C ALA A 59 -25.72 0.85 -2.98
N GLU A 60 -25.62 0.79 -1.65
CA GLU A 60 -26.62 1.33 -0.73
C GLU A 60 -26.88 2.82 -0.99
N VAL A 61 -25.83 3.62 -1.17
CA VAL A 61 -25.94 5.05 -1.49
C VAL A 61 -26.66 5.28 -2.83
N PHE A 62 -26.29 4.54 -3.88
CA PHE A 62 -26.97 4.67 -5.17
C PHE A 62 -28.44 4.25 -5.12
N ARG A 63 -28.80 3.28 -4.27
CA ARG A 63 -30.21 2.90 -4.07
C ARG A 63 -31.01 3.99 -3.37
N GLU A 64 -30.41 4.72 -2.43
CA GLU A 64 -31.04 5.90 -1.81
C GLU A 64 -31.32 7.00 -2.85
N ASP A 65 -30.49 7.10 -3.89
CA ASP A 65 -30.69 7.99 -5.04
C ASP A 65 -31.69 7.45 -6.10
N GLY A 66 -32.32 6.29 -5.84
CA GLY A 66 -33.38 5.74 -6.67
C GLY A 66 -32.93 4.82 -7.80
N PHE A 67 -31.67 4.37 -7.79
CA PHE A 67 -31.16 3.37 -8.74
C PHE A 67 -31.70 1.98 -8.41
N GLU A 68 -32.01 1.19 -9.44
CA GLU A 68 -32.34 -0.23 -9.28
C GLU A 68 -31.11 -1.05 -8.85
N GLU A 69 -31.29 -2.16 -8.13
CA GLU A 69 -30.21 -2.96 -7.51
C GLU A 69 -29.06 -3.28 -8.47
N THR A 70 -29.37 -3.67 -9.70
CA THR A 70 -28.34 -4.05 -10.68
C THR A 70 -27.55 -2.82 -11.16
N GLU A 71 -28.22 -1.69 -11.33
CA GLU A 71 -27.62 -0.43 -11.77
C GLU A 71 -26.78 0.19 -10.65
N ALA A 72 -27.30 0.19 -9.42
CA ALA A 72 -26.61 0.63 -8.22
C ALA A 72 -25.29 -0.14 -8.01
N ARG A 73 -25.32 -1.47 -8.19
CA ARG A 73 -24.09 -2.29 -8.11
C ARG A 73 -23.08 -1.99 -9.20
N ALA A 74 -23.54 -1.75 -10.43
CA ALA A 74 -22.65 -1.42 -11.54
C ALA A 74 -21.97 -0.07 -11.31
N ALA A 75 -22.74 0.96 -10.91
CA ALA A 75 -22.22 2.28 -10.55
C ALA A 75 -21.26 2.20 -9.35
N ALA A 76 -21.63 1.45 -8.31
CA ALA A 76 -20.81 1.23 -7.13
C ALA A 76 -19.44 0.64 -7.46
N ARG A 77 -19.39 -0.39 -8.32
CA ARG A 77 -18.12 -0.98 -8.77
C ARG A 77 -17.25 0.02 -9.51
N GLN A 78 -17.85 0.83 -10.38
CA GLN A 78 -17.12 1.82 -11.16
C GLN A 78 -16.49 2.91 -10.27
N VAL A 79 -17.25 3.44 -9.31
CA VAL A 79 -16.75 4.48 -8.39
C VAL A 79 -15.77 3.90 -7.37
N SER A 80 -16.01 2.68 -6.89
CA SER A 80 -15.14 2.02 -5.91
C SER A 80 -13.82 1.54 -6.49
N GLY A 81 -13.75 1.32 -7.81
CA GLY A 81 -12.57 0.76 -8.49
C GLY A 81 -11.28 1.49 -8.16
N PHE A 82 -11.29 2.84 -8.18
CA PHE A 82 -10.11 3.63 -7.82
C PHE A 82 -9.62 3.36 -6.38
N TYR A 83 -10.55 3.26 -5.43
CA TYR A 83 -10.21 2.99 -4.03
C TYR A 83 -9.70 1.56 -3.86
N LEU A 84 -10.29 0.60 -4.57
CA LEU A 84 -9.88 -0.79 -4.54
C LEU A 84 -8.48 -0.99 -5.14
N ASP A 85 -8.15 -0.27 -6.21
CA ASP A 85 -6.79 -0.25 -6.78
C ASP A 85 -5.76 0.27 -5.77
N TRP A 86 -6.10 1.33 -5.03
CA TRP A 86 -5.25 1.86 -3.97
C TRP A 86 -5.06 0.87 -2.82
N ILE A 87 -6.13 0.23 -2.35
CA ILE A 87 -6.06 -0.80 -1.30
C ILE A 87 -5.25 -2.01 -1.80
N ALA A 88 -5.44 -2.42 -3.06
CA ALA A 88 -4.67 -3.50 -3.68
C ALA A 88 -3.18 -3.15 -3.74
N HIS A 89 -2.83 -1.91 -4.10
CA HIS A 89 -1.45 -1.43 -4.08
C HIS A 89 -0.85 -1.51 -2.66
N LEU A 90 -1.59 -1.08 -1.64
CA LEU A 90 -1.12 -1.16 -0.25
C LEU A 90 -0.96 -2.60 0.22
N THR A 91 -1.90 -3.48 -0.09
CA THR A 91 -1.81 -4.92 0.21
C THR A 91 -0.63 -5.56 -0.53
N ALA A 92 -0.42 -5.25 -1.80
CA ALA A 92 0.75 -5.72 -2.54
C ALA A 92 2.06 -5.20 -1.93
N SER A 93 2.08 -3.93 -1.49
CA SER A 93 3.25 -3.35 -0.81
C SER A 93 3.57 -4.05 0.50
N LEU A 94 2.56 -4.52 1.25
CA LEU A 94 2.77 -5.36 2.45
C LEU A 94 3.51 -6.66 2.10
N HIS A 95 3.16 -7.26 0.96
CA HIS A 95 3.78 -8.51 0.48
C HIS A 95 5.12 -8.30 -0.22
N SER A 96 5.46 -7.08 -0.65
CA SER A 96 6.82 -6.80 -1.15
C SER A 96 7.92 -7.03 -0.09
N SER A 97 7.53 -7.17 1.18
CA SER A 97 8.40 -7.55 2.29
C SER A 97 8.46 -9.06 2.58
N ARG A 98 7.68 -9.89 1.84
CA ARG A 98 7.55 -11.34 2.05
C ARG A 98 7.61 -12.16 0.73
N PRO A 99 8.45 -13.21 0.62
CA PRO A 99 9.45 -13.60 1.61
C PRO A 99 10.45 -12.46 1.82
N SER A 100 10.95 -12.34 3.05
CA SER A 100 11.97 -11.34 3.35
C SER A 100 13.09 -11.49 2.32
N TRP A 101 13.43 -10.42 1.61
CA TRP A 101 14.60 -10.41 0.74
C TRP A 101 15.83 -10.93 1.49
N GLY A 102 15.93 -10.65 2.79
CA GLY A 102 16.93 -11.21 3.71
C GLY A 102 18.36 -10.73 3.44
N GLY A 103 18.60 -10.17 2.25
CA GLY A 103 19.81 -9.47 1.86
C GLY A 103 19.95 -8.11 2.51
N ARG A 104 21.13 -7.52 2.31
CA ARG A 104 21.46 -6.18 2.76
C ARG A 104 20.97 -5.16 1.72
N VAL A 105 20.28 -4.12 2.19
CA VAL A 105 19.85 -2.99 1.37
C VAL A 105 20.77 -1.80 1.60
N ARG A 106 21.29 -1.25 0.51
CA ARG A 106 22.04 0.02 0.52
C ARG A 106 21.17 1.10 -0.11
N HIS A 107 20.61 1.96 0.72
CA HIS A 107 19.66 2.98 0.27
C HIS A 107 20.36 4.33 0.16
N ILE A 108 20.52 4.82 -1.07
CA ILE A 108 21.12 6.12 -1.35
C ILE A 108 20.00 7.14 -1.56
N ARG A 109 20.02 8.25 -0.82
CA ARG A 109 18.97 9.29 -0.86
C ARG A 109 19.53 10.71 -0.79
N THR A 110 18.70 11.67 -1.18
CA THR A 110 18.95 13.10 -0.98
C THR A 110 18.51 13.58 0.42
N PRO A 111 19.10 14.66 0.98
CA PRO A 111 18.59 15.31 2.18
C PRO A 111 17.11 15.69 2.05
N GLY A 112 16.37 15.62 3.15
CA GLY A 112 14.96 16.02 3.20
C GLY A 112 13.98 15.09 2.50
N HIS A 113 14.42 13.98 1.89
CA HIS A 113 13.51 12.97 1.35
C HIS A 113 13.22 11.89 2.41
N PRO A 114 12.01 11.86 2.99
CA PRO A 114 11.65 10.79 3.91
C PRO A 114 11.62 9.47 3.13
N GLY A 115 12.18 8.45 3.75
CA GLY A 115 12.22 7.09 3.23
C GLY A 115 12.44 6.14 4.41
N PRO A 116 12.14 4.85 4.23
CA PRO A 116 12.22 3.88 5.31
C PRO A 116 13.64 3.85 5.88
N GLN A 117 13.77 4.00 7.21
CA GLN A 117 15.05 3.81 7.89
C GLN A 117 15.47 2.34 7.83
N VAL A 118 14.49 1.43 7.83
CA VAL A 118 14.65 0.00 7.64
C VAL A 118 13.74 -0.42 6.49
N TRP A 119 14.33 -0.96 5.42
CA TRP A 119 13.55 -1.49 4.30
C TRP A 119 12.81 -2.77 4.74
N PRO A 120 11.48 -2.83 4.53
CA PRO A 120 10.72 -4.03 4.84
C PRO A 120 11.29 -5.27 4.13
N GLY A 121 11.48 -6.36 4.87
CA GLY A 121 12.04 -7.61 4.36
C GLY A 121 13.57 -7.65 4.20
N ALA A 122 14.28 -6.55 4.47
CA ALA A 122 15.74 -6.53 4.49
C ALA A 122 16.32 -7.29 5.69
N GLY A 123 17.43 -8.00 5.52
CA GLY A 123 18.23 -8.51 6.64
C GLY A 123 19.03 -7.40 7.35
N ALA A 124 19.42 -6.36 6.60
CA ALA A 124 20.02 -5.14 7.12
C ALA A 124 19.77 -3.97 6.15
N THR A 125 19.63 -2.75 6.68
CA THR A 125 19.52 -1.53 5.87
C THR A 125 20.62 -0.55 6.25
N GLU A 126 21.36 -0.05 5.26
CA GLU A 126 22.33 1.03 5.43
C GLU A 126 21.92 2.21 4.54
N ASN A 127 21.63 3.35 5.16
CA ASN A 127 21.21 4.56 4.49
C ASN A 127 22.41 5.48 4.26
N HIS A 128 22.57 5.94 3.02
CA HIS A 128 23.60 6.88 2.62
C HIS A 128 22.95 8.14 2.06
N VAL A 129 23.43 9.31 2.47
CA VAL A 129 22.90 10.60 2.03
C VAL A 129 23.88 11.27 1.09
N VAL A 130 23.41 11.66 -0.09
CA VAL A 130 24.14 12.46 -1.06
C VAL A 130 23.45 13.81 -1.18
N ASP A 131 24.14 14.86 -0.73
CA ASP A 131 23.64 16.24 -0.75
C ASP A 131 23.51 16.77 -2.18
N SER A 132 22.37 16.51 -2.79
CA SER A 132 22.05 16.79 -4.20
C SER A 132 20.61 17.28 -4.33
N GLY A 133 20.22 17.80 -5.50
CA GLY A 133 18.80 18.00 -5.80
C GLY A 133 18.08 16.67 -5.98
N ARG A 134 16.79 16.59 -5.64
CA ARG A 134 15.97 15.36 -5.84
C ARG A 134 16.09 14.78 -7.24
N ASN A 135 16.09 15.65 -8.26
CA ASN A 135 16.14 15.25 -9.66
C ASN A 135 17.56 14.98 -10.16
N ASP A 136 18.58 15.28 -9.35
CA ASP A 136 19.99 15.21 -9.72
C ASP A 136 20.73 14.07 -9.04
N LEU A 137 20.09 13.36 -8.10
CA LEU A 137 20.72 12.26 -7.35
C LEU A 137 21.42 11.25 -8.26
N LEU A 138 20.79 10.82 -9.35
CA LEU A 138 21.37 9.85 -10.30
C LEU A 138 22.48 10.44 -11.18
N ARG A 139 22.52 11.77 -11.32
CA ARG A 139 23.54 12.50 -12.10
C ARG A 139 24.72 12.94 -11.24
N ASP A 140 24.54 12.99 -9.92
CA ASP A 140 25.59 13.40 -8.99
C ASP A 140 26.75 12.40 -9.03
N PRO A 141 27.99 12.84 -9.33
CA PRO A 141 29.16 11.96 -9.35
C PRO A 141 29.36 11.17 -8.04
N ARG A 142 29.01 11.77 -6.89
CA ARG A 142 29.13 11.12 -5.58
C ARG A 142 28.19 9.93 -5.44
N THR A 143 27.01 9.98 -6.04
CA THR A 143 26.08 8.83 -6.09
C THR A 143 26.69 7.67 -6.86
N ARG A 144 27.34 7.96 -8.00
CA ARG A 144 28.03 6.93 -8.80
C ARG A 144 29.20 6.31 -8.02
N GLU A 145 30.08 7.13 -7.46
CA GLU A 145 31.24 6.68 -6.68
C GLU A 145 30.82 5.81 -5.48
N LEU A 146 29.80 6.26 -4.75
CA LEU A 146 29.23 5.52 -3.64
C LEU A 146 28.62 4.19 -4.10
N THR A 147 27.83 4.19 -5.18
CA THR A 147 27.22 2.97 -5.73
C THR A 147 28.28 1.94 -6.11
N LEU A 148 29.35 2.36 -6.79
CA LEU A 148 30.46 1.47 -7.17
C LEU A 148 31.19 0.92 -5.95
N THR A 149 31.39 1.74 -4.92
CA THR A 149 31.99 1.30 -3.65
C THR A 149 31.11 0.26 -2.95
N LEU A 150 29.79 0.44 -2.98
CA LEU A 150 28.83 -0.45 -2.32
C LEU A 150 28.63 -1.78 -3.05
N LEU A 151 28.71 -1.78 -4.38
CA LEU A 151 28.63 -3.00 -5.18
C LEU A 151 29.90 -3.85 -5.06
N GLY A 152 31.03 -3.24 -4.69
CA GLY A 152 32.32 -3.90 -4.65
C GLY A 152 32.82 -4.30 -6.05
N PRO A 153 33.95 -5.01 -6.15
CA PRO A 153 34.40 -5.57 -7.41
C PRO A 153 33.36 -6.59 -7.92
N PRO A 154 33.19 -6.72 -9.26
CA PRO A 154 32.32 -7.75 -9.80
C PRO A 154 32.79 -9.12 -9.30
N THR A 155 31.92 -9.82 -8.58
CA THR A 155 32.12 -11.23 -8.23
C THR A 155 32.18 -12.04 -9.52
N ALA A 156 33.30 -12.72 -9.74
CA ALA A 156 33.53 -13.64 -10.86
C ALA A 156 32.66 -14.89 -10.79
#